data_AF-A0A7V1PC86-F1
#
_entry.id   AF-A0A7V1PC86-F1
#
_cell.length_a   1.000
_cell.length_b   1.000
_cell.length_c   1.000
_cell.angle_alpha   90.00
_cell.angle_beta   90.00
_cell.angle_gamma   90.00
#
_symmetry.space_group_name_H-M   'P 1'
#
loop_
_entity.id
_entity.type
_entity.pdbx_description
1 polymer ?
#
loop_
_entity_poly.entity_id
_entity_poly.type
_entity_poly.pdbx_seq_one_letter_code
_entity_poly.pdbx_strand_id
1 'polypeptide(L)' 'MIDLTVNEEQLERTAKRARERGIIVPTFKQMREPDKYVPDTIKQRLREVGLWDLHPLNLFRITWKNEPVPKGGLYGG' A
#
# COMPACT_ATOMS: atom_id res chain seq x y z
N MET A 1 16.65 -24.73 -4.41
CA MET A 1 17.07 -23.36 -4.01
C MET A 1 16.38 -22.41 -4.97
N ILE A 2 15.73 -21.36 -4.47
CA ILE A 2 15.02 -20.38 -5.32
C ILE A 2 16.07 -19.42 -5.92
N ASP A 3 15.98 -19.16 -7.23
CA ASP A 3 16.80 -18.15 -7.89
C ASP A 3 16.29 -16.75 -7.53
N LEU A 4 17.17 -15.91 -6.98
CA LEU A 4 16.88 -14.55 -6.53
C LEU A 4 17.48 -13.48 -7.44
N THR A 5 17.98 -13.87 -8.62
CA THR A 5 18.53 -12.93 -9.60
C THR A 5 17.48 -11.92 -10.02
N VAL A 6 17.82 -10.64 -9.92
CA VAL A 6 16.91 -9.55 -10.30
C VAL A 6 16.92 -9.38 -11.81
N ASN A 7 15.73 -9.41 -12.42
CA ASN A 7 15.55 -9.05 -13.82
C ASN A 7 15.22 -7.56 -13.93
N GLU A 8 16.23 -6.76 -14.29
CA GLU A 8 16.13 -5.29 -14.38
C GLU A 8 15.11 -4.82 -15.43
N GLU A 9 15.04 -5.47 -16.59
CA GLU A 9 14.09 -5.11 -17.65
C GLU A 9 12.64 -5.32 -17.20
N GLN A 10 12.39 -6.45 -16.53
CA GLN A 10 11.07 -6.75 -15.96
C GLN A 10 10.72 -5.79 -14.82
N LEU A 11 11.70 -5.42 -13.99
CA LEU A 11 11.52 -4.46 -12.91
C LEU A 11 11.12 -3.09 -13.46
N GLU A 12 11.84 -2.58 -14.47
CA GLU A 12 11.55 -1.28 -15.09
C GLU A 12 10.15 -1.26 -15.73
N ARG A 13 9.80 -2.30 -16.50
CA ARG A 13 8.47 -2.43 -17.11
C ARG A 13 7.35 -2.45 -16.05
N THR A 14 7.60 -3.11 -14.92
CA THR A 14 6.63 -3.20 -13.82
C THR A 14 6.48 -1.85 -13.11
N ALA A 15 7.59 -1.17 -12.83
CA ALA A 15 7.59 0.16 -12.21
C ALA A 15 6.86 1.19 -13.08
N LYS A 16 7.07 1.16 -14.40
CA LYS A 16 6.36 2.03 -15.35
C LYS A 16 4.86 1.80 -15.29
N ARG A 17 4.40 0.54 -15.36
CA ARG A 17 2.98 0.19 -15.29
C ARG A 17 2.34 0.60 -13.95
N ALA A 18 3.06 0.44 -12.85
CA ALA A 18 2.58 0.88 -11.53
C ALA A 18 2.36 2.39 -11.50
N ARG A 19 3.30 3.17 -12.05
CA ARG A 19 3.20 4.63 -12.14
C ARG A 19 2.02 5.07 -13.03
N GLU A 20 1.85 4.46 -14.20
CA GLU A 20 0.72 4.74 -15.12
C GLU A 20 -0.65 4.50 -14.47
N ARG A 21 -0.73 3.53 -13.55
CA ARG A 21 -1.96 3.20 -12.83
C ARG A 21 -2.10 3.92 -11.48
N GLY A 22 -1.17 4.80 -11.12
CA GLY A 22 -1.17 5.51 -9.85
C GLY A 22 -1.00 4.59 -8.63
N ILE A 23 -0.37 3.42 -8.81
CA ILE A 23 -0.09 2.48 -7.72
C ILE A 23 1.12 2.98 -6.93
N ILE A 24 0.91 3.23 -5.64
CA ILE A 24 1.96 3.62 -4.70
C ILE A 24 2.20 2.43 -3.78
N VAL A 25 3.40 1.87 -3.83
CA VAL A 25 3.78 0.72 -3.01
C VAL A 25 4.31 1.21 -1.65
N PRO A 26 3.76 0.75 -0.52
CA PRO A 26 4.28 1.11 0.79
C PRO A 26 5.66 0.49 1.02
N THR A 27 6.52 1.23 1.72
CA THR A 27 7.77 0.67 2.23
C THR A 27 7.51 -0.31 3.38
N PHE A 28 8.45 -1.20 3.67
CA PHE A 28 8.36 -2.08 4.85
C PHE A 28 8.17 -1.32 6.16
N LYS A 29 8.83 -0.16 6.28
CA LYS A 29 8.70 0.72 7.44
C LYS A 29 7.27 1.26 7.59
N GLN A 30 6.64 1.65 6.49
CA GLN A 30 5.22 2.03 6.46
C GLN A 30 4.29 0.87 6.77
N MET A 31 4.55 -0.35 6.30
CA MET A 31 3.70 -1.50 6.63
C MET A 31 3.80 -1.90 8.11
N ARG A 32 4.99 -1.81 8.70
CA ARG A 32 5.25 -2.18 10.11
C ARG A 32 4.65 -1.18 11.10
N GLU A 33 4.79 0.11 10.84
CA GLU A 33 4.35 1.20 11.71
C GLU A 33 3.58 2.25 10.88
N PRO A 34 2.39 1.87 10.37
CA PRO A 34 1.67 2.67 9.39
C PRO A 34 1.20 4.00 9.96
N ASP A 35 0.77 4.02 11.22
CA ASP A 35 0.34 5.26 11.86
C ASP A 35 1.47 6.31 11.95
N LYS A 36 2.73 5.87 12.08
CA LYS A 36 3.87 6.79 12.20
C LYS A 36 4.46 7.21 10.85
N TYR A 37 4.46 6.33 9.84
CA TYR A 37 5.24 6.54 8.62
C TYR A 37 4.43 6.69 7.34
N VAL A 38 3.13 6.37 7.34
CA VAL A 38 2.26 6.64 6.19
C VAL A 38 1.93 8.13 6.19
N PRO A 39 2.19 8.86 5.09
CA PRO A 39 1.90 10.29 5.01
C PRO A 39 0.41 10.60 5.20
N ASP A 40 0.11 11.74 5.80
CA ASP A 40 -1.28 12.17 6.04
C ASP A 40 -2.08 12.32 4.75
N THR A 41 -1.43 12.67 3.64
CA THR A 41 -2.08 12.73 2.32
C THR A 41 -2.63 11.37 1.89
N ILE A 42 -1.95 10.27 2.21
CA ILE A 42 -2.43 8.91 1.93
C ILE A 42 -3.53 8.54 2.92
N LYS A 43 -3.37 8.85 4.21
CA LYS A 43 -4.41 8.61 5.24
C LYS A 43 -5.72 9.32 4.89
N GLN A 44 -5.67 10.58 4.44
CA GLN A 44 -6.85 11.33 4.01
C GLN A 44 -7.54 10.66 2.83
N ARG A 45 -6.79 10.22 1.81
CA ARG A 45 -7.39 9.51 0.66
C ARG A 45 -7.96 8.14 1.03
N LEU A 46 -7.36 7.46 2.01
CA LEU A 46 -7.88 6.20 2.55
C LEU A 46 -9.25 6.36 3.20
N ARG A 47 -9.59 7.54 3.75
CA ARG A 47 -10.91 7.82 4.33
C ARG A 47 -12.06 7.62 3.32
N GLU A 48 -11.77 7.83 2.04
CA GLU A 48 -12.73 7.66 0.95
C GLU A 48 -12.78 6.24 0.38
N VAL A 49 -11.87 5.35 0.80
CA VAL A 49 -11.71 4.00 0.25
C VAL A 49 -12.29 2.95 1.20
N GLY A 50 -13.14 2.08 0.67
CA GLY A 50 -13.67 0.90 1.34
C GLY A 50 -12.58 -0.12 1.65
N LEU A 51 -12.71 -0.81 2.77
CA LEU A 51 -11.75 -1.83 3.21
C LEU A 51 -11.63 -2.98 2.19
N TRP A 52 -12.74 -3.31 1.53
CA TRP A 52 -12.83 -4.40 0.54
C TRP A 52 -12.73 -3.92 -0.92
N ASP A 53 -12.53 -2.62 -1.15
CA ASP A 53 -12.44 -2.07 -2.50
C ASP A 53 -11.16 -2.52 -3.20
N LEU A 54 -11.27 -2.79 -4.50
CA LEU A 54 -10.12 -3.04 -5.37
C LEU A 54 -9.42 -1.71 -5.70
N HIS A 55 -8.77 -1.12 -4.71
CA HIS A 55 -8.12 0.18 -4.81
C HIS A 55 -6.64 0.11 -4.41
N PRO A 56 -5.70 0.69 -5.18
CA PRO A 56 -4.25 0.61 -4.89
C PRO A 56 -3.86 1.11 -3.50
N LEU A 57 -4.59 2.07 -2.93
CA LEU A 57 -4.29 2.58 -1.59
C LEU A 57 -4.49 1.53 -0.50
N ASN A 58 -5.30 0.49 -0.70
CA ASN A 58 -5.45 -0.59 0.27
C ASN A 58 -4.15 -1.38 0.48
N LEU A 59 -3.12 -1.22 -0.37
CA LEU A 59 -1.77 -1.72 -0.09
C LEU A 59 -1.21 -1.18 1.24
N PHE A 60 -1.56 0.06 1.62
CA PHE A 60 -1.19 0.66 2.90
C PHE A 60 -1.96 0.09 4.10
N ARG A 61 -2.96 -0.77 3.86
CA ARG A 61 -3.73 -1.52 4.86
C ARG A 61 -3.40 -3.02 4.83
N ILE A 62 -2.28 -3.46 4.26
CA ILE A 62 -1.82 -4.87 4.38
C ILE A 62 -1.01 -4.99 5.68
N THR A 63 -1.69 -4.96 6.82
CA THR A 63 -1.08 -4.96 8.16
C THR A 63 -2.11 -5.36 9.22
N TRP A 64 -1.64 -5.84 10.38
CA TRP A 64 -2.49 -6.25 11.51
C TRP A 64 -3.06 -5.08 12.31
N LYS A 65 -2.62 -3.85 12.02
CA LYS A 65 -2.98 -2.64 12.78
C LYS A 65 -4.18 -1.89 12.20
N ASN A 66 -4.90 -2.47 11.24
CA ASN A 66 -6.01 -1.81 10.57
C ASN A 66 -7.18 -1.58 11.52
N GLU A 67 -7.83 -0.43 11.39
CA GLU A 67 -9.12 -0.19 12.02
C GLU A 67 -10.21 -1.00 11.27
N PRO A 68 -10.99 -1.88 11.95
CA PRO A 68 -11.89 -2.82 11.31
C PRO A 68 -13.24 -2.19 10.94
N VAL A 69 -13.23 -1.08 10.21
CA VAL A 69 -14.44 -0.41 9.71
C VAL A 69 -14.61 -0.61 8.19
N PRO A 70 -15.85 -0.72 7.69
CA PRO A 70 -16.10 -1.02 6.27
C PRO A 70 -15.55 0.02 5.29
N LYS A 71 -15.52 1.30 5.69
CA LYS A 71 -15.04 2.40 4.87
C LYS A 71 -14.24 3.38 5.71
N GLY A 72 -13.13 3.85 5.15
CA GLY A 72 -12.37 4.97 5.69
C GLY A 72 -11.50 4.69 6.91
N GLY A 73 -11.42 3.45 7.37
CA GLY A 73 -10.63 3.04 8.53
C GLY A 73 -9.14 3.31 8.37
N LEU A 74 -8.47 3.80 9.41
CA LEU A 74 -7.03 4.03 9.32
C LEU A 74 -6.29 2.92 10.04
N TYR A 75 -5.68 3.24 11.17
CA TYR A 75 -4.83 2.34 11.95
C TYR A 75 -5.17 2.50 13.44
N GLY A 76 -4.83 1.50 14.24
CA GLY A 76 -5.08 1.49 15.70
C GLY A 76 -6.03 0.39 16.17
N GLY A 77 -6.30 -0.61 15.33
CA GLY A 77 -6.92 -1.87 15.75
C GLY A 77 -6.00 -2.74 16.59
#